data_AF-A0A1M6K7F7-F1
#
_entry.id   AF-A0A1M6K7F7-F1
#
_cell.length_a   1.000
_cell.length_b   1.000
_cell.length_c   1.000
_cell.angle_alpha   90.00
_cell.angle_beta   90.00
_cell.angle_gamma   90.00
#
_symmetry.space_group_name_H-M   'P 1'
#
loop_
_entity.id
_entity.type
_entity.pdbx_description
1 polymer ?
#
loop_
_entity_poly.entity_id
_entity_poly.type
_entity_poly.pdbx_seq_one_letter_code
_entity_poly.pdbx_strand_id
1 'polypeptide(L)'
;MLWKCTVCGFLHEGDEAPEICPKCGAPKEKFVALSEEAAKKIYDSDRTNDIHMEIIKLAMEIKNLAKEGIEINLDPPCVALFKQAHDEAWVIKQRSKAEIIGHVTREKW
;
A
#
# COMPACT_ATOMS: atom_id res chain seq x y z
N MET A 1 -18.38 -0.27 14.69
CA MET A 1 -17.88 1.12 14.57
C MET A 1 -16.37 1.09 14.32
N LEU A 2 -15.80 2.15 13.76
CA LEU A 2 -14.34 2.27 13.60
C LEU A 2 -13.78 3.27 14.62
N TRP A 3 -12.80 2.84 15.39
CA TRP A 3 -12.16 3.60 16.45
C TRP A 3 -10.72 3.93 16.10
N LYS A 4 -10.30 5.18 16.28
CA LYS A 4 -8.94 5.63 16.00
C LYS A 4 -8.22 6.03 17.29
N CYS A 5 -7.05 5.45 17.53
CA CYS A 5 -6.17 5.89 18.61
C CYS A 5 -5.59 7.27 18.29
N THR A 6 -5.88 8.25 19.12
CA THR A 6 -5.39 9.64 18.98
C THR A 6 -3.88 9.79 19.22
N VAL A 7 -3.25 8.80 19.85
CA VAL A 7 -1.80 8.82 20.12
C VAL A 7 -0.98 8.34 18.93
N CYS A 8 -1.41 7.25 18.28
CA CYS A 8 -0.58 6.57 17.26
C CYS A 8 -1.28 6.27 15.93
N GLY A 9 -2.57 6.62 15.80
CA GLY A 9 -3.37 6.42 14.61
C GLY A 9 -3.88 4.99 14.37
N PHE A 10 -3.68 4.05 15.31
CA PHE A 10 -4.18 2.68 15.18
C PHE A 10 -5.72 2.66 15.02
N LEU A 11 -6.20 1.83 14.09
CA LEU A 11 -7.62 1.66 13.80
C LEU A 11 -8.12 0.34 14.39
N HIS A 12 -9.25 0.38 15.08
CA HIS A 12 -9.90 -0.79 15.65
C HIS A 12 -11.36 -0.86 15.19
N GLU A 13 -11.75 -1.99 14.61
CA GLU A 13 -13.13 -2.27 14.24
C GLU A 13 -13.82 -3.07 15.35
N GLY A 14 -14.95 -2.56 15.84
CA GLY A 14 -15.71 -3.18 16.92
C GLY A 14 -16.84 -2.28 17.43
N ASP A 15 -17.65 -2.83 18.33
CA ASP A 15 -18.72 -2.07 18.98
C ASP A 15 -18.15 -1.03 19.97
N GLU A 16 -17.00 -1.34 20.59
CA GLU A 16 -16.27 -0.46 21.51
C GLU A 16 -14.78 -0.38 21.18
N ALA A 17 -14.10 0.65 21.68
CA ALA A 17 -12.63 0.73 21.64
C ALA A 17 -11.96 -0.34 22.54
N PRO A 18 -10.74 -0.79 22.21
CA PRO A 18 -10.02 -1.74 23.06
C PRO A 18 -9.56 -1.08 24.36
N GLU A 19 -9.47 -1.86 25.44
CA GLU A 19 -9.01 -1.37 26.75
C GLU A 19 -7.59 -0.78 26.69
N ILE A 20 -6.72 -1.39 25.89
CA ILE A 20 -5.34 -0.96 25.66
C ILE A 20 -5.05 -1.00 24.16
N CYS A 21 -4.48 0.08 23.63
CA CYS A 21 -4.05 0.15 22.23
C CYS A 21 -2.96 -0.89 21.93
N PRO A 22 -3.17 -1.82 20.98
CA PRO A 22 -2.20 -2.88 20.67
C PRO A 22 -0.86 -2.38 20.12
N LYS A 23 -0.85 -1.18 19.52
CA LYS A 23 0.35 -0.59 18.91
C LYS A 23 1.20 0.21 19.89
N CYS A 24 0.59 1.00 20.77
CA CYS A 24 1.32 1.97 21.61
C CYS A 24 1.04 1.88 23.12
N GLY A 25 0.14 0.99 23.55
CA GLY A 25 -0.20 0.82 24.96
C GLY A 25 -1.06 1.93 25.58
N ALA A 26 -1.50 2.93 24.80
CA ALA A 26 -2.40 3.97 25.28
C ALA A 26 -3.75 3.38 25.75
N PRO A 27 -4.38 3.94 26.78
CA PRO A 27 -5.63 3.41 27.32
C PRO A 27 -6.84 3.74 26.43
N LYS A 28 -7.98 3.09 26.69
CA LYS A 28 -9.24 3.19 25.91
C LYS A 28 -9.70 4.63 25.66
N GLU A 29 -9.51 5.53 26.62
CA GLU A 29 -9.93 6.94 26.52
C GLU A 29 -9.15 7.74 25.47
N LYS A 30 -8.05 7.17 24.95
CA LYS A 30 -7.31 7.74 23.83
C LYS A 30 -7.88 7.33 22.47
N PHE A 31 -8.95 6.57 22.41
CA PHE A 31 -9.66 6.28 21.17
C PHE A 31 -10.82 7.24 20.94
N VAL A 32 -11.04 7.59 19.67
CA VAL A 32 -12.22 8.32 19.21
C VAL A 32 -12.97 7.47 18.20
N ALA A 33 -14.30 7.42 18.32
CA ALA A 33 -15.16 6.82 17.31
C ALA A 33 -15.16 7.73 16.06
N LEU A 34 -15.08 7.12 14.89
CA LEU A 34 -15.15 7.83 13.62
C LEU A 34 -16.59 7.85 13.10
N SER A 35 -16.96 8.92 12.39
CA SER A 35 -18.22 8.96 11.64
C SER A 35 -18.21 7.93 10.51
N GLU A 36 -19.38 7.57 10.00
CA GLU A 36 -19.50 6.65 8.87
C GLU A 36 -18.76 7.17 7.63
N GLU A 37 -18.81 8.48 7.36
CA GLU A 37 -18.12 9.10 6.23
C GLU A 37 -16.59 9.02 6.38
N ALA A 38 -16.09 9.27 7.59
CA ALA A 38 -14.66 9.17 7.89
C ALA A 38 -14.18 7.71 7.83
N ALA A 39 -14.98 6.76 8.33
CA ALA A 39 -14.67 5.34 8.25
C ALA A 39 -14.65 4.86 6.80
N LYS A 40 -15.67 5.22 5.99
CA LYS A 40 -15.74 4.85 4.57
C LYS A 40 -14.49 5.28 3.80
N LYS A 41 -14.08 6.53 3.99
CA LYS A 41 -12.86 7.11 3.41
C LYS A 41 -11.60 6.32 3.75
N ILE A 42 -11.46 5.92 5.01
CA ILE A 42 -10.36 5.08 5.46
C ILE A 42 -10.41 3.72 4.77
N TYR A 43 -11.57 3.06 4.69
CA TYR A 43 -11.70 1.78 4.02
C TYR A 43 -11.39 1.87 2.51
N ASP A 44 -11.86 2.91 1.83
CA ASP A 44 -11.55 3.15 0.42
C ASP A 44 -10.03 3.37 0.22
N SER A 45 -9.39 4.15 1.09
CA SER A 45 -7.94 4.38 1.07
C SER A 45 -7.15 3.10 1.36
N ASP A 46 -7.57 2.31 2.35
CA ASP A 46 -6.94 1.04 2.72
C ASP A 46 -6.97 0.05 1.54
N ARG A 47 -8.14 -0.12 0.93
CA ARG A 47 -8.25 -1.04 -0.22
C ARG A 47 -7.45 -0.57 -1.43
N THR A 48 -7.39 0.73 -1.70
CA THR A 48 -6.59 1.25 -2.82
C THR A 48 -5.08 1.10 -2.56
N ASN A 49 -4.63 1.25 -1.30
CA ASN A 49 -3.25 0.95 -0.92
C ASN A 49 -2.90 -0.53 -1.14
N ASP A 50 -3.79 -1.45 -0.77
CA ASP A 50 -3.63 -2.89 -1.03
C ASP A 50 -3.48 -3.19 -2.51
N ILE A 51 -4.36 -2.62 -3.35
CA ILE A 51 -4.29 -2.79 -4.80
C ILE A 51 -2.94 -2.28 -5.33
N HIS A 52 -2.46 -1.13 -4.87
CA HIS A 52 -1.14 -0.63 -5.27
C HIS A 52 -0.01 -1.55 -4.81
N MET A 53 -0.11 -2.18 -3.63
CA MET A 53 0.85 -3.18 -3.17
C MET A 53 0.83 -4.46 -4.02
N GLU A 54 -0.35 -4.94 -4.41
CA GLU A 54 -0.52 -6.06 -5.33
C GLU A 54 0.11 -5.74 -6.71
N ILE A 55 -0.13 -4.54 -7.25
CA ILE A 55 0.50 -4.07 -8.50
C ILE A 55 2.03 -4.03 -8.38
N ILE A 56 2.55 -3.53 -7.25
CA ILE A 56 4.00 -3.48 -7.01
C ILE A 56 4.60 -4.90 -7.02
N LYS A 57 3.90 -5.88 -6.42
CA LYS A 57 4.34 -7.28 -6.43
C LYS A 57 4.43 -7.81 -7.86
N LEU A 58 3.36 -7.69 -8.64
CA LEU A 58 3.32 -8.16 -10.03
C LEU A 58 4.38 -7.47 -10.90
N ALA A 59 4.56 -6.15 -10.74
CA ALA A 59 5.61 -5.42 -11.45
C ALA A 59 7.01 -5.93 -11.10
N MET A 60 7.27 -6.30 -9.83
CA MET A 60 8.55 -6.89 -9.44
C MET A 60 8.74 -8.29 -10.02
N GLU A 61 7.69 -9.10 -10.12
CA GLU A 61 7.75 -10.40 -10.79
C GLU A 61 8.08 -10.26 -12.28
N ILE A 62 7.42 -9.32 -12.99
CA ILE A 62 7.73 -8.98 -14.40
C ILE A 62 9.19 -8.55 -14.53
N LYS A 63 9.65 -7.66 -13.64
CA LYS A 63 11.04 -7.17 -13.64
C LYS A 63 12.06 -8.31 -13.48
N ASN A 64 11.78 -9.29 -12.61
CA ASN A 64 12.66 -10.43 -12.38
C ASN A 64 12.68 -11.38 -13.58
N LEU A 65 11.52 -11.70 -14.15
CA LEU A 65 11.43 -12.50 -15.38
C LEU A 65 12.13 -11.82 -16.56
N ALA A 66 11.98 -10.50 -16.68
CA ALA A 66 12.68 -9.73 -17.71
C ALA A 66 14.21 -9.76 -17.51
N LYS A 67 14.69 -9.72 -16.26
CA LYS A 67 16.12 -9.88 -15.95
C LYS A 67 16.63 -11.25 -16.37
N GLU A 68 15.89 -12.32 -16.08
CA GLU A 68 16.22 -13.67 -16.53
C GLU A 68 16.30 -13.74 -18.06
N GLY A 69 15.34 -13.16 -18.77
CA GLY A 69 15.35 -13.06 -20.23
C GLY A 69 16.56 -12.31 -20.80
N ILE A 70 17.00 -11.23 -20.14
CA ILE A 70 18.23 -10.50 -20.50
C ILE A 70 19.47 -11.41 -20.33
N GLU A 71 19.52 -12.17 -19.23
CA GLU A 71 20.65 -13.06 -18.92
C GLU A 71 20.76 -14.24 -19.90
N ILE A 72 19.64 -14.75 -20.39
CA ILE A 72 19.61 -15.80 -21.43
C ILE A 72 20.23 -15.30 -22.75
N ASN A 73 20.09 -14.02 -23.07
CA ASN A 73 20.76 -13.35 -24.20
C ASN A 73 20.61 -14.07 -25.56
N LEU A 74 19.37 -14.43 -25.92
CA LEU A 74 19.06 -15.19 -27.14
C LEU A 74 19.46 -14.45 -28.43
N ASP A 75 18.94 -13.24 -28.63
CA ASP A 75 19.23 -12.37 -29.77
C ASP A 75 19.03 -10.88 -29.40
N PRO A 76 19.61 -9.93 -30.17
CA PRO A 76 19.56 -8.52 -29.80
C PRO A 76 18.13 -7.92 -29.72
N PRO A 77 17.22 -8.17 -30.67
CA PRO A 77 15.82 -7.76 -30.53
C PRO A 77 15.13 -8.28 -29.26
N CYS A 78 15.30 -9.57 -28.95
CA CYS A 78 14.71 -10.18 -27.75
C CYS A 78 15.23 -9.53 -26.46
N VAL A 79 16.55 -9.32 -26.36
CA VAL A 79 17.17 -8.65 -25.21
C VAL A 79 16.71 -7.20 -25.08
N ALA A 80 16.55 -6.49 -26.18
CA ALA A 80 16.03 -5.11 -26.17
C ALA A 80 14.61 -5.05 -25.59
N LEU A 81 13.75 -6.00 -25.97
CA LEU A 81 12.38 -6.09 -25.44
C LEU A 81 12.38 -6.37 -23.93
N PHE A 82 13.21 -7.30 -23.45
CA PHE A 82 13.29 -7.56 -22.01
C PHE A 82 13.86 -6.38 -21.22
N LYS A 83 14.84 -5.64 -21.76
CA LYS A 83 15.32 -4.40 -21.13
C LYS A 83 14.19 -3.37 -20.99
N GLN A 84 13.40 -3.19 -22.04
CA GLN A 84 12.25 -2.30 -22.00
C GLN A 84 11.23 -2.75 -20.93
N ALA A 85 10.84 -4.03 -20.93
CA ALA A 85 9.88 -4.56 -19.94
C ALA A 85 10.39 -4.41 -18.49
N HIS A 86 11.69 -4.64 -18.26
CA HIS A 86 12.32 -4.45 -16.96
C HIS A 86 12.22 -3.00 -16.46
N ASP A 87 12.43 -2.03 -17.35
CA ASP A 87 12.40 -0.60 -17.03
C ASP A 87 10.97 -0.09 -16.86
N GLU A 88 10.03 -0.53 -17.70
CA GLU A 88 8.61 -0.21 -17.58
C GLU A 88 8.02 -0.74 -16.26
N ALA A 89 8.35 -1.98 -15.89
CA ALA A 89 7.95 -2.57 -14.61
C ALA A 89 8.46 -1.76 -13.42
N TRP A 90 9.68 -1.21 -13.50
CA TRP A 90 10.19 -0.31 -12.47
C TRP A 90 9.37 0.98 -12.37
N VAL A 91 9.02 1.58 -13.51
CA VAL A 91 8.19 2.81 -13.53
C VAL A 91 6.81 2.55 -12.92
N ILE A 92 6.16 1.43 -13.24
CA ILE A 92 4.87 1.04 -12.65
C ILE A 92 4.97 0.98 -11.13
N LYS A 93 5.99 0.31 -10.60
CA LYS A 93 6.26 0.24 -9.15
C LYS A 93 6.40 1.62 -8.53
N GLN A 94 7.17 2.53 -9.15
CA GLN A 94 7.38 3.87 -8.59
C GLN A 94 6.10 4.71 -8.59
N ARG A 95 5.26 4.60 -9.62
CA ARG A 95 3.97 5.30 -9.66
C ARG A 95 3.03 4.83 -8.54
N SER A 96 2.88 3.52 -8.35
CA SER A 96 2.08 2.98 -7.24
C SER A 96 2.61 3.42 -5.86
N LYS A 97 3.95 3.44 -5.69
CA LYS A 97 4.55 3.95 -4.44
C LYS A 97 4.24 5.43 -4.19
N ALA A 98 4.25 6.26 -5.24
CA ALA A 98 3.97 7.68 -5.12
C ALA A 98 2.52 7.92 -4.64
N GLU A 99 1.55 7.15 -5.16
CA GLU A 99 0.15 7.24 -4.73
C GLU A 99 -0.03 6.79 -3.27
N ILE A 100 0.58 5.67 -2.85
CA ILE A 100 0.53 5.21 -1.45
C ILE A 100 1.08 6.30 -0.51
N ILE A 101 2.20 6.94 -0.86
CA ILE A 101 2.76 8.05 -0.07
C ILE A 101 1.74 9.19 0.01
N GLY A 102 1.07 9.52 -1.10
CA GLY A 102 0.03 10.54 -1.15
C GLY A 102 -1.12 10.27 -0.17
N HIS A 103 -1.60 9.03 -0.09
CA HIS A 103 -2.66 8.62 0.84
C HIS A 103 -2.20 8.70 2.30
N VAL A 104 -1.02 8.17 2.61
CA VAL A 104 -0.51 8.05 3.99
C VAL A 104 -0.09 9.40 4.57
N THR A 105 0.46 10.31 3.76
CA THR A 105 1.03 11.57 4.26
C THR A 105 0.06 12.74 4.33
N ARG A 106 -1.00 12.76 3.51
CA ARG A 106 -1.85 13.96 3.36
C ARG A 106 -3.05 14.04 4.30
N GLU A 107 -3.23 13.11 5.24
CA GLU A 107 -4.50 12.94 5.98
C GLU A 107 -5.74 12.92 5.06
N LYS A 108 -5.53 12.65 3.77
CA LYS A 108 -6.58 12.53 2.76
C LYS A 108 -7.02 11.08 2.77
N TRP A 109 -7.67 10.73 3.87
CA TRP A 109 -8.68 9.69 3.89
C TRP A 109 -9.92 10.27 3.21
#